data_AF-A0A926E360-F1
#
_entry.id   AF-A0A926E360-F1
#
_cell.length_a   1.000
_cell.length_b   1.000
_cell.length_c   1.000
_cell.angle_alpha   90.00
_cell.angle_beta   90.00
_cell.angle_gamma   90.00
#
_symmetry.space_group_name_H-M   'P 1'
#
loop_
_entity.id
_entity.type
_entity.pdbx_description
1 polymer ?
#
loop_
_entity_poly.entity_id
_entity_poly.type
_entity_poly.pdbx_seq_one_letter_code
_entity_poly.pdbx_strand_id
1 'polypeptide(L)' 'MSAKKMGRPTEDPKPHRVQTRVNDEDFAILQDYCRRKEKTQTEAVRDGVHALKDIK' A
#
# COMPACT_ATOMS: atom_id res chain seq x y z
N MET A 1 -34.44 -7.19 17.78
CA MET A 1 -33.58 -7.26 16.56
C MET A 1 -32.30 -6.50 16.86
N SER A 2 -31.18 -7.19 17.10
CA SER A 2 -29.92 -6.55 17.49
C SER A 2 -29.28 -5.87 16.27
N ALA A 3 -29.10 -4.55 16.32
CA ALA A 3 -28.47 -3.81 15.25
C ALA A 3 -27.03 -4.30 15.05
N LYS A 4 -26.71 -4.81 13.85
CA LYS A 4 -25.32 -5.12 13.47
C LYS A 4 -24.50 -3.85 13.68
N LYS A 5 -23.46 -3.94 14.51
CA LYS A 5 -22.47 -2.87 14.66
C LYS A 5 -21.81 -2.66 13.29
N MET A 6 -22.30 -1.69 12.52
CA MET A 6 -21.57 -1.21 11.35
C MET A 6 -20.25 -0.64 11.86
N GLY A 7 -19.14 -1.24 11.45
CA GLY A 7 -17.83 -0.60 11.59
C GLY A 7 -17.82 0.75 10.88
N ARG A 8 -16.76 1.55 11.07
CA ARG A 8 -16.62 2.86 10.42
C ARG A 8 -16.84 2.72 8.90
N PRO A 9 -17.93 3.28 8.33
CA PRO A 9 -18.16 3.25 6.91
C PRO A 9 -16.95 3.89 6.24
N THR A 10 -16.21 3.11 5.47
CA THR A 10 -15.03 3.57 4.74
C THR A 10 -15.30 3.27 3.29
N GLU A 11 -15.37 4.31 2.46
CA GLU A 11 -15.67 4.23 1.02
C GLU A 11 -14.62 3.40 0.25
N ASP A 12 -13.37 3.39 0.74
CA ASP A 12 -12.27 2.58 0.22
C ASP A 12 -11.76 1.63 1.31
N PRO A 13 -12.49 0.52 1.59
CA PRO A 13 -11.99 -0.48 2.50
C PRO A 13 -10.72 -1.09 1.89
N LYS A 14 -9.67 -1.19 2.70
CA LYS A 14 -8.43 -1.89 2.35
C LYS A 14 -8.40 -3.24 3.05
N PRO A 15 -9.19 -4.23 2.57
CA PRO A 15 -9.41 -5.49 3.29
C PRO A 15 -8.18 -6.39 3.29
N HIS A 16 -7.28 -6.22 2.32
CA HIS A 16 -6.11 -7.07 2.14
C HIS A 16 -4.86 -6.43 2.77
N ARG A 17 -4.17 -7.19 3.61
CA ARG A 17 -2.87 -6.82 4.19
C ARG A 17 -1.77 -7.56 3.43
N VAL A 18 -0.79 -6.82 2.93
CA VAL A 18 0.43 -7.38 2.33
C VAL A 18 1.58 -7.16 3.30
N GLN A 19 2.26 -8.23 3.69
CA GLN A 19 3.51 -8.18 4.46
C GLN A 19 4.54 -9.03 3.74
N THR A 20 5.57 -8.38 3.21
CA THR A 20 6.69 -9.02 2.53
C THR A 20 7.99 -8.51 3.14
N ARG A 21 8.96 -9.40 3.33
CA ARG A 21 10.32 -9.02 3.71
C ARG A 21 11.09 -8.67 2.45
N VAL A 22 11.80 -7.56 2.50
CA VAL A 22 12.64 -7.05 1.42
C VAL A 22 14.08 -6.99 1.92
N ASN A 23 15.05 -7.03 1.01
CA ASN A 23 16.45 -6.84 1.37
C ASN A 23 16.78 -5.34 1.56
N ASP A 24 18.00 -5.02 1.95
CA ASP A 24 18.43 -3.63 2.18
C ASP A 24 18.40 -2.79 0.89
N GLU A 25 18.70 -3.41 -0.26
CA GLU A 25 18.69 -2.74 -1.58
C GLU A 25 17.28 -2.32 -1.99
N ASP A 26 16.31 -3.23 -1.93
CA ASP A 26 14.89 -3.00 -2.19
C ASP A 26 14.33 -1.92 -1.25
N PHE A 27 14.72 -1.96 0.03
CA PHE A 27 14.31 -0.95 1.00
C PHE A 27 14.90 0.43 0.68
N ALA A 28 16.15 0.49 0.23
CA ALA A 28 16.78 1.73 -0.20
C ALA A 28 16.07 2.33 -1.43
N ILE A 29 15.71 1.49 -2.42
CA ILE A 29 14.93 1.91 -3.59
C ILE A 29 13.57 2.46 -3.17
N LEU A 30 12.88 1.76 -2.26
CA LEU A 30 11.58 2.22 -1.74
C LEU A 30 11.70 3.57 -1.04
N GLN A 31 12.74 3.77 -0.22
CA GLN A 31 12.99 5.02 0.50
C GLN A 31 13.32 6.17 -0.45
N ASP A 32 14.15 5.93 -1.47
CA ASP A 32 14.45 6.93 -2.49
C ASP A 32 13.17 7.33 -3.25
N TYR A 33 12.35 6.35 -3.64
CA TYR A 33 11.07 6.62 -4.28
C TYR A 33 10.13 7.44 -3.39
N CYS A 34 10.03 7.10 -2.09
CA CYS A 34 9.24 7.85 -1.12
C CYS A 34 9.70 9.31 -1.01
N ARG A 35 11.02 9.54 -0.96
CA ARG A 35 11.61 10.90 -0.91
C ARG A 35 11.33 11.69 -2.19
N ARG A 36 11.52 11.07 -3.35
CA ARG A 36 11.36 11.74 -4.67
C ARG A 36 9.92 12.12 -4.97
N LYS A 37 8.94 11.35 -4.48
CA LYS A 37 7.51 11.61 -4.71
C LYS A 37 6.78 12.18 -3.49
N GLU A 38 7.48 12.44 -2.39
CA GLU A 38 6.89 12.87 -1.11
C GLU A 38 5.72 11.97 -0.66
N LYS A 39 5.86 10.66 -0.87
CA LYS A 39 4.82 9.66 -0.58
C LYS A 39 5.15 8.86 0.67
N THR A 40 4.10 8.39 1.33
CA THR A 40 4.27 7.41 2.41
C THR A 40 4.72 6.06 1.85
N GLN A 41 5.43 5.26 2.66
CA GLN A 41 5.82 3.90 2.27
C GLN A 41 4.63 3.06 1.78
N THR A 42 3.44 3.25 2.38
CA THR A 42 2.24 2.53 1.98
C THR A 42 1.76 2.94 0.59
N GLU A 43 1.80 4.22 0.25
CA GLU A 43 1.44 4.70 -1.09
C GLU A 43 2.48 4.31 -2.13
N ALA A 44 3.76 4.35 -1.77
CA ALA A 44 4.84 3.90 -2.63
C ALA A 44 4.71 2.41 -2.98
N VAL A 45 4.38 1.56 -2.02
CA VAL A 45 4.11 0.14 -2.26
C VAL A 45 2.89 -0.04 -3.17
N ARG A 46 1.80 0.74 -2.97
CA ARG A 46 0.63 0.68 -3.86
C ARG A 46 0.98 1.11 -5.28
N ASP A 47 1.71 2.20 -5.44
CA ASP A 47 2.20 2.66 -6.74
C ASP A 47 3.04 1.58 -7.43
N GLY A 48 3.93 0.91 -6.69
CA GLY A 48 4.73 -0.20 -7.20
C GLY A 48 3.86 -1.36 -7.68
N VAL A 49 2.83 -1.73 -6.91
CA VAL A 49 1.85 -2.76 -7.32
C VAL A 49 1.06 -2.31 -8.57
N HIS A 50 0.68 -1.03 -8.66
CA HIS A 50 0.02 -0.50 -9.85
C HIS A 50 0.93 -0.50 -11.08
N ALA A 51 2.23 -0.25 -10.91
CA ALA A 51 3.20 -0.33 -12.01
C ALA A 51 3.32 -1.74 -12.60
N LEU A 52 3.05 -2.79 -11.82
CA LEU A 52 3.00 -4.17 -12.32
C LEU A 52 1.86 -4.40 -13.33
N LYS A 53 0.81 -3.57 -13.30
CA LYS A 53 -0.33 -3.68 -14.24
C LYS A 53 0.04 -3.31 -15.67
N ASP A 54 1.03 -2.43 -15.84
CA ASP A 54 1.47 -1.94 -17.14
C ASP A 54 2.64 -2.76 -17.73
N ILE A 55 3.08 -3.81 -17.02
CA ILE A 55 4.00 -4.81 -17.58
C ILE A 55 3.19 -5.70 -18.54
N LYS A 56 3.11 -5.28 -19.80
CA LYS A 56 2.66 -6.12 -20.92
C LYS A 56 3.76 -7.07 -21.37
#